data_AF-A0A962B1J0-F1
#
_entry.id   AF-A0A962B1J0-F1
#
_cell.length_a   1.000
_cell.length_b   1.000
_cell.length_c   1.000
_cell.angle_alpha   90.00
_cell.angle_beta   90.00
_cell.angle_gamma   90.00
#
_symmetry.space_group_name_H-M   'P 1'
#
loop_
_entity.id
_entity.type
_entity.pdbx_description
1 polymer ?
#
loop_
_entity_poly.entity_id
_entity_poly.type
_entity_poly.pdbx_seq_one_letter_code
_entity_poly.pdbx_strand_id
1 'polypeptide(L)' 'GDALWRVGRKREARFQWEQALKLKPEPEEIAKIKRKIEVGLPPLASPRLQRKARDGRRAARLRRGKESMARQPQP' A
#
# COMPACT_ATOMS: atom_id res chain seq x y z
N GLY A 1 6.47 4.00 -7.76
CA GLY A 1 7.34 2.95 -8.33
C GLY A 1 6.77 2.43 -9.63
N ASP A 2 5.69 1.66 -9.56
CA ASP A 2 5.18 0.88 -10.69
C ASP A 2 4.77 1.71 -11.92
N ALA A 3 4.10 2.85 -11.73
CA ALA A 3 3.77 3.75 -12.83
C ALA A 3 5.01 4.33 -13.52
N LEU A 4 6.00 4.75 -12.73
CA LEU A 4 7.28 5.28 -13.22
C LEU A 4 8.04 4.24 -14.06
N TRP A 5 8.00 2.97 -13.64
CA TRP A 5 8.60 1.87 -14.41
C TRP A 5 7.94 1.71 -15.78
N ARG A 6 6.61 1.76 -15.83
CA ARG A 6 5.84 1.62 -17.09
C ARG A 6 6.07 2.75 -18.08
N VAL A 7 6.40 3.95 -17.60
CA VAL A 7 6.74 5.10 -18.46
C VAL A 7 8.25 5.24 -18.74
N GLY A 8 9.06 4.22 -18.41
CA GLY A 8 10.50 4.22 -18.69
C GLY A 8 11.39 4.93 -17.66
N ARG A 9 10.81 5.54 -16.62
CA ARG A 9 11.54 6.21 -15.52
C ARG A 9 12.05 5.20 -14.48
N LYS A 10 12.91 4.27 -14.91
CA LYS A 10 13.38 3.12 -14.12
C LYS A 10 14.15 3.50 -12.84
N ARG A 11 15.00 4.54 -12.89
CA ARG A 11 15.76 5.01 -11.72
C ARG A 11 14.85 5.50 -10.61
N GLU A 12 13.85 6.29 -10.96
CA GLU A 12 12.88 6.82 -10.00
C GLU A 12 11.91 5.75 -9.51
N ALA A 13 11.57 4.79 -10.37
CA ALA A 13 10.80 3.62 -9.97
C ALA A 13 11.52 2.84 -8.85
N ARG A 14 12.83 2.60 -8.99
CA ARG A 14 13.68 1.97 -7.98
C ARG A 14 13.71 2.76 -6.68
N PHE A 15 13.97 4.07 -6.75
CA PHE A 15 13.93 4.94 -5.56
C PHE A 15 12.59 4.81 -4.81
N GLN A 16 11.47 4.83 -5.54
CA GLN A 16 10.14 4.69 -4.92
C GLN A 16 9.90 3.32 -4.29
N TRP A 17 10.50 2.25 -4.83
CA TRP A 17 10.45 0.92 -4.24
C TRP A 17 11.34 0.81 -2.98
N GLU A 18 12.53 1.41 -2.99
CA GLU A 18 13.39 1.51 -1.81
C GLU A 18 12.73 2.30 -0.68
N GLN A 19 12.03 3.40 -1.01
CA GLN A 19 11.24 4.15 -0.02
C GLN A 19 10.09 3.30 0.54
N ALA A 20 9.46 2.45 -0.28
CA ALA A 20 8.43 1.54 0.21
C ALA A 20 8.96 0.52 1.23
N LEU A 21 10.23 0.07 1.11
CA LEU A 21 10.88 -0.79 2.12
C LEU A 21 11.07 -0.08 3.47
N LYS A 22 11.31 1.23 3.45
CA LYS A 22 11.49 2.04 4.68
C LYS A 22 10.21 2.17 5.50
N LEU A 23 9.05 1.93 4.89
CA LEU A 23 7.75 1.96 5.58
C LEU A 23 7.47 0.67 6.38
N LYS A 24 8.46 -0.22 6.52
CA LYS A 24 8.35 -1.52 7.22
C LYS A 24 7.13 -2.32 6.72
N PRO A 25 7.04 -2.60 5.42
CA PRO A 25 5.95 -3.41 4.88
C PRO A 25 6.08 -4.86 5.37
N GLU A 26 5.05 -5.67 5.14
CA GLU A 26 5.05 -7.08 5.54
C GLU A 26 6.20 -7.86 4.87
N PRO A 27 6.72 -8.94 5.48
CA PRO A 27 7.82 -9.73 4.92
C PRO A 27 7.58 -10.20 3.48
N GLU A 28 6.34 -10.54 3.16
CA GLU A 28 5.94 -10.95 1.81
C GLU A 28 6.01 -9.78 0.80
N GLU A 29 5.65 -8.58 1.24
CA GLU A 29 5.79 -7.36 0.44
C GLU A 29 7.26 -6.97 0.26
N ILE A 30 8.10 -7.13 1.30
CA ILE A 30 9.55 -6.90 1.20
C ILE A 30 10.14 -7.75 0.07
N ALA A 31 9.82 -9.05 0.04
CA ALA A 31 10.30 -9.95 -1.01
C ALA A 31 9.83 -9.51 -2.41
N LYS A 32 8.55 -9.12 -2.55
CA LYS A 32 8.00 -8.60 -3.82
C LYS A 32 8.71 -7.33 -4.27
N ILE A 33 8.95 -6.39 -3.35
CA ILE A 33 9.58 -5.10 -3.64
C ILE A 33 11.07 -5.30 -4.02
N LYS A 34 11.81 -6.15 -3.29
CA LYS A 34 13.20 -6.50 -3.64
C LYS A 34 13.30 -7.08 -5.05
N ARG A 35 12.42 -8.03 -5.39
CA ARG A 35 12.36 -8.59 -6.74
C ARG A 35 12.11 -7.51 -7.80
N LYS A 36 11.21 -6.56 -7.54
CA LYS A 36 10.98 -5.42 -8.46
C LYS A 36 12.25 -4.58 -8.65
N ILE A 37 13.05 -4.34 -7.62
CA ILE A 37 14.30 -3.57 -7.72
C ILE A 37 15.32 -4.29 -8.62
N GLU A 38 15.48 -5.60 -8.45
CA GLU A 38 16.44 -6.43 -9.20
C GLU A 38 16.03 -6.61 -10.65
N VAL A 39 14.84 -7.16 -10.90
CA VAL A 39 14.41 -7.58 -12.25
C VAL A 39 13.38 -6.66 -12.91
N GLY A 40 12.81 -5.71 -12.16
CA GLY A 40 11.76 -4.83 -12.65
C GLY A 40 10.34 -5.39 -12.50
N LEU A 41 9.37 -4.71 -13.10
CA LEU A 41 8.01 -5.24 -13.20
C LEU A 41 7.87 -6.17 -14.40
N PRO A 42 7.19 -7.31 -14.23
CA PRO A 42 6.75 -8.11 -15.35
C PRO A 42 5.77 -7.31 -16.22
N PRO A 43 5.62 -7.68 -17.51
CA PRO A 43 4.54 -7.18 -18.35
C PRO A 43 3.19 -7.34 -17.64
N LEU A 44 2.24 -6.44 -17.92
CA LEU A 44 0.90 -6.52 -17.36
C LEU A 44 0.24 -7.83 -17.78
N ALA A 45 0.32 -8.86 -16.94
CA ALA A 45 -0.50 -10.06 -17.08
C ALA A 45 -1.96 -9.62 -16.95
N SER A 46 -2.78 -10.05 -17.91
CA SER A 46 -4.20 -9.69 -18.03
C SER A 46 -4.94 -9.73 -16.69
N PRO A 47 -5.95 -8.87 -16.48
CA PRO A 47 -6.54 -8.50 -15.18
C PRO A 47 -7.12 -9.62 -14.29
N ARG A 48 -7.05 -10.89 -14.70
CA ARG A 48 -7.61 -12.03 -13.99
C ARG A 48 -6.91 -12.40 -12.66
N LEU A 49 -5.67 -11.96 -12.41
CA LEU A 49 -4.85 -12.43 -11.26
C LEU A 49 -4.65 -11.44 -10.10
N GLN A 50 -5.14 -10.18 -10.17
CA GLN A 50 -4.75 -9.13 -9.20
C GLN A 50 -5.64 -9.00 -7.94
N ARG A 51 -6.66 -9.84 -7.75
CA ARG A 51 -7.68 -9.70 -6.68
C ARG A 51 -7.21 -9.99 -5.23
N LYS A 52 -5.92 -10.08 -4.93
CA LYS A 52 -5.44 -10.56 -3.60
C LYS A 52 -4.40 -9.71 -2.86
N ALA A 53 -4.14 -8.46 -3.25
CA ALA A 53 -3.12 -7.61 -2.61
C ALA A 53 -3.65 -6.27 -2.07
N ARG A 54 -4.81 -6.27 -1.41
CA ARG A 54 -5.41 -5.07 -0.78
C ARG A 54 -5.69 -5.21 0.72
N ASP A 55 -5.01 -6.13 1.40
CA ASP A 55 -5.08 -6.22 2.86
C ASP A 55 -3.71 -5.80 3.44
N GLY A 56 -3.69 -4.76 4.28
CA GLY A 56 -2.45 -4.35 4.97
C GLY A 56 -2.26 -2.86 5.30
N ARG A 57 -3.20 -1.95 5.00
CA ARG A 57 -3.12 -0.56 5.53
C ARG A 57 -4.46 -0.02 6.01
N ARG A 58 -4.89 -0.47 7.19
CA ARG A 58 -5.77 0.31 8.07
C ARG A 58 -5.66 -0.14 9.53
N ALA A 59 -4.44 -0.19 10.05
CA ALA A 59 -4.22 -0.29 11.50
C ALA A 59 -3.55 0.99 12.00
N ALA A 60 -4.23 1.64 12.95
CA ALA A 60 -3.82 2.72 13.84
C ALA A 60 -4.27 4.16 13.52
N ARG A 61 -4.79 4.79 14.59
CA ARG A 61 -5.19 6.20 14.85
C ARG A 61 -6.69 6.50 14.58
N LEU A 62 -7.53 6.93 15.53
CA LEU A 62 -7.37 7.75 16.74
C LEU A 62 -8.30 7.27 17.88
N ARG A 63 -7.79 7.28 19.12
CA ARG A 63 -8.61 7.60 20.31
C ARG A 63 -8.94 9.10 20.27
N ARG A 64 -10.19 9.51 20.58
CA ARG A 64 -10.55 10.67 21.45
C ARG A 64 -12.05 11.02 21.36
N GLY A 65 -12.75 10.82 22.49
CA GLY A 65 -13.67 11.77 23.12
C GLY A 65 -15.02 12.11 22.46
N LYS A 66 -16.09 11.74 23.14
CA LYS A 66 -17.30 12.54 23.46
C LYS A 66 -18.31 11.61 24.15
N GLU A 67 -18.19 11.41 25.45
CA GLU A 67 -19.05 12.10 26.44
C GLU A 67 -19.88 13.27 25.88
N SER A 68 -21.14 13.30 26.31
CA SER A 68 -22.19 14.33 26.15
C SER A 68 -23.39 13.86 25.32
N MET A 69 -24.45 13.58 26.08
CA MET A 69 -25.84 13.93 25.82
C MET A 69 -26.81 12.76 25.66
N ALA A 70 -27.05 12.08 26.79
CA ALA A 70 -28.37 11.55 27.08
C ALA A 70 -29.34 12.71 27.38
N ARG A 71 -30.53 12.68 26.74
CA ARG A 71 -31.80 13.42 26.94
C ARG A 71 -32.34 13.78 25.54
N GLN A 72 -33.52 13.41 25.07
CA GLN A 72 -34.76 12.82 25.59
C GLN A 72 -35.50 12.18 24.39
N PRO A 73 -36.43 11.23 24.58
CA PRO A 73 -37.44 10.91 23.57
C PRO A 73 -38.57 11.95 23.61
N GLN A 74 -39.11 12.32 22.45
CA GLN A 74 -40.34 13.11 22.34
C GLN A 74 -41.50 12.19 21.90
N PRO A 75 -42.75 12.49 22.32
CA PRO A 75 -43.92 11.63 22.15
C PRO A 75 -44.43 11.50 20.72
#